data_AF-A0A0B1RVE2-F1
#
_entry.id   AF-A0A0B1RVE2-F1
#
_cell.length_a   1.000
_cell.length_b   1.000
_cell.length_c   1.000
_cell.angle_alpha   90.00
_cell.angle_beta   90.00
_cell.angle_gamma   90.00
#
_symmetry.space_group_name_H-M   'P 1'
#
loop_
_entity.id
_entity.type
_entity.pdbx_description
1 polymer ?
#
loop_
_entity_poly.entity_id
_entity_poly.type
_entity_poly.pdbx_seq_one_letter_code
_entity_poly.pdbx_strand_id
1 'polypeptide(L)' 'VDFLHRVGRVGRLSSSFLGRVTSFVRTPNEVRLTNAIELAARRGRPLSDIETDVSAQISQAKKQEA' A
#
# COMPACT_ATOMS: atom_id res chain seq x y z
N VAL A 1 -6.24 -1.70 -2.51
CA VAL A 1 -5.84 -2.54 -1.36
C VAL A 1 -4.62 -3.45 -1.64
N ASP A 2 -4.20 -3.75 -2.87
CA ASP A 2 -3.20 -4.83 -3.09
C ASP A 2 -1.70 -4.48 -2.87
N PHE A 3 -1.24 -3.28 -3.24
CA PHE A 3 0.20 -2.97 -3.24
C PHE A 3 0.86 -3.08 -1.86
N LEU A 4 0.28 -2.43 -0.83
CA LEU A 4 0.89 -2.37 0.50
C LEU A 4 0.98 -3.75 1.17
N HIS A 5 -0.05 -4.58 0.97
CA HIS A 5 -0.07 -5.96 1.47
C HIS A 5 1.01 -6.83 0.82
N ARG A 6 1.29 -6.62 -0.47
CA ARG A 6 2.34 -7.34 -1.19
C ARG A 6 3.74 -6.91 -0.77
N VAL A 7 4.00 -5.60 -0.70
CA VAL A 7 5.34 -5.09 -0.35
C VAL A 7 5.68 -5.32 1.12
N GLY A 8 4.68 -5.39 2.00
CA GLY A 8 4.85 -5.74 3.41
C GLY A 8 5.37 -7.17 3.66
N ARG A 9 5.49 -8.01 2.63
CA ARG A 9 6.06 -9.38 2.74
C ARG A 9 7.59 -9.39 2.80
N VAL A 10 8.26 -8.29 2.49
CA VAL A 10 9.72 -8.17 2.46
C VAL A 10 10.20 -7.02 3.36
N GLY A 11 11.51 -6.94 3.63
CA GLY A 11 12.09 -5.82 4.38
C GLY A 11 11.85 -5.87 5.88
N ARG A 12 12.18 -7.00 6.53
CA ARG A 12 12.08 -7.14 7.99
C ARG A 12 13.21 -6.40 8.71
N LEU A 13 12.90 -5.89 9.91
CA LEU A 13 13.92 -5.45 10.85
C LEU A 13 14.87 -6.62 11.17
N SER A 14 16.17 -6.33 11.27
CA SER A 14 17.25 -7.30 11.51
C SER A 14 17.59 -8.25 10.35
N SER A 15 17.03 -8.05 9.15
CA SER A 15 17.51 -8.77 7.96
C SER A 15 18.91 -8.31 7.57
N SER A 16 19.82 -9.23 7.30
CA SER A 16 21.16 -8.93 6.75
C SER A 16 21.10 -8.40 5.32
N PHE A 17 19.96 -8.58 4.63
CA PHE A 17 19.72 -8.11 3.27
C PHE A 17 18.54 -7.15 3.21
N LEU A 18 18.68 -6.10 2.42
CA LEU A 18 17.59 -5.15 2.18
C LEU A 18 16.48 -5.81 1.34
N GLY A 19 15.23 -5.66 1.76
CA GLY A 19 14.09 -6.08 0.94
C GLY A 19 14.02 -5.23 -0.34
N ARG A 20 13.89 -5.89 -1.50
CA ARG A 20 13.65 -5.23 -2.78
C ARG A 20 12.31 -5.65 -3.35
N VAL A 21 11.59 -4.68 -3.90
CA VAL A 21 10.38 -4.89 -4.70
C VAL A 21 10.60 -4.25 -6.06
N THR A 22 10.23 -4.95 -7.12
CA THR A 22 10.20 -4.41 -8.49
C THR A 22 8.78 -4.52 -9.01
N SER A 23 8.22 -3.40 -9.49
CA SER A 23 6.86 -3.31 -10.00
C SER A 23 6.91 -3.03 -11.51
N PHE A 24 6.10 -3.74 -12.29
CA PHE A 24 5.92 -3.43 -13.71
C PHE A 24 4.78 -2.44 -13.86
N VAL A 25 5.03 -1.38 -14.63
CA VAL A 25 4.11 -0.27 -14.86
C VAL A 25 3.86 -0.19 -16.36
N ARG A 26 2.59 -0.28 -16.78
CA ARG A 26 2.20 -0.31 -18.20
C ARG A 26 1.18 0.76 -18.57
N THR A 27 0.41 1.24 -17.61
CA THR A 27 -0.70 2.18 -17.83
C THR A 27 -0.48 3.52 -17.14
N PRO A 28 -1.07 4.62 -17.64
CA PRO A 28 -1.00 5.93 -16.98
C PRO A 28 -1.50 5.92 -15.54
N ASN A 29 -2.48 5.07 -15.21
CA ASN A 29 -3.00 4.96 -13.85
C ASN A 29 -1.95 4.36 -12.88
N GLU A 30 -1.24 3.33 -13.32
CA GLU A 30 -0.16 2.70 -12.53
C GLU A 30 1.03 3.65 -12.34
N VAL A 31 1.33 4.51 -13.33
CA VAL A 31 2.34 5.58 -13.19
C VAL A 31 1.95 6.55 -12.09
N ARG A 32 0.70 7.04 -12.10
CA ARG A 32 0.21 7.97 -11.06
C ARG A 32 0.29 7.37 -9.67
N LEU A 33 -0.12 6.10 -9.52
CA LEU A 33 -0.03 5.39 -8.24
C LEU A 33 1.41 5.23 -7.75
N THR A 34 2.32 4.81 -8.65
CA THR A 34 3.74 4.64 -8.31
C THR A 34 4.37 5.95 -7.87
N ASN A 35 4.09 7.04 -8.58
CA ASN A 35 4.59 8.37 -8.24
C ASN A 35 4.04 8.87 -6.89
N ALA A 36 2.76 8.60 -6.58
CA ALA A 36 2.19 8.96 -5.29
C ALA A 36 2.89 8.22 -4.13
N ILE A 37 3.11 6.91 -4.28
CA ILE A 37 3.84 6.07 -3.31
C ILE A 37 5.27 6.56 -3.11
N GLU A 38 5.99 6.81 -4.22
CA GLU A 38 7.37 7.29 -4.19
C GLU A 38 7.48 8.65 -3.48
N LEU A 39 6.62 9.59 -3.85
CA LEU A 39 6.64 10.94 -3.30
C LEU A 39 6.31 10.95 -1.81
N ALA A 40 5.33 10.15 -1.38
CA ALA A 40 4.96 9.98 0.02
C ALA A 40 6.12 9.40 0.84
N ALA A 41 6.75 8.32 0.35
CA ALA A 41 7.90 7.71 0.98
C ALA A 41 9.09 8.67 1.08
N ARG A 42 9.39 9.41 0.00
CA ARG A 42 10.48 10.40 -0.05
C ARG A 42 10.27 11.55 0.93
N ARG A 43 9.03 12.01 1.11
CA ARG A 43 8.69 13.15 1.99
C ARG A 43 8.35 12.73 3.42
N GLY A 44 8.33 11.44 3.74
CA GLY A 44 7.90 10.93 5.04
C GLY A 44 6.44 11.32 5.36
N ARG A 45 5.59 11.44 4.34
CA ARG A 45 4.16 11.76 4.49
C ARG A 45 3.30 10.52 4.29
N PRO A 46 2.17 10.40 4.98
CA PRO A 46 1.20 9.36 4.68
C PRO A 46 0.67 9.53 3.26
N LEU A 47 0.31 8.42 2.62
CA LEU A 47 -0.39 8.44 1.35
C LEU A 47 -1.77 9.04 1.56
N SER A 48 -2.04 10.18 0.92
CA SER A 48 -3.36 10.81 0.91
C SER A 48 -4.36 9.92 0.16
N ASP A 49 -5.59 9.86 0.65
CA ASP A 49 -6.74 9.16 0.03
C ASP A 49 -6.60 7.63 -0.12
N ILE A 50 -5.72 6.99 0.65
CA ILE A 50 -5.77 5.54 0.82
C ILE A 50 -6.53 5.27 2.12
N GLU A 51 -7.82 4.96 2.01
CA GLU A 51 -8.56 4.35 3.12
C GLU A 51 -7.90 3.01 3.46
N THR A 52 -7.07 3.02 4.50
CA THR A 52 -6.34 1.85 4.99
C THR A 52 -7.17 1.02 5.97
N ASP A 53 -8.30 1.55 6.45
CA ASP A 53 -9.17 0.85 7.41
C ASP A 53 -10.21 -0.04 6.71
N VAL A 54 -9.70 -1.03 5.98
CA VAL A 54 -10.52 -2.07 5.35
C VAL A 54 -11.26 -2.90 6.42
N SER A 55 -10.69 -3.00 7.63
CA SER A 55 -11.27 -3.74 8.77
C SER A 55 -12.53 -3.08 9.32
N ALA A 56 -12.55 -1.75 9.43
CA ALA A 56 -13.76 -1.01 9.82
C ALA A 56 -14.86 -1.12 8.75
N GLN A 57 -14.51 -1.07 7.46
CA GLN A 57 -15.47 -1.22 6.37
C GLN A 57 -16.10 -2.61 6.34
N ILE A 58 -15.31 -3.67 6.52
CA ILE A 58 -15.81 -5.06 6.60
C ILE A 58 -16.71 -5.24 7.82
N SER A 59 -16.36 -4.65 8.98
CA SER A 59 -17.18 -4.72 10.19
C SER A 59 -18.49 -3.96 10.08
N GLN A 60 -18.50 -2.85 9.34
CA GLN A 60 -19.70 -2.06 9.04
C GLN A 60 -20.63 -2.81 8.07
N ALA A 61 -20.09 -3.42 7.01
CA ALA A 61 -20.86 -4.21 6.05
C ALA A 61 -21.57 -5.40 6.74
N LYS A 62 -20.87 -6.10 7.65
CA LYS A 62 -21.47 -7.20 8.42
C LYS A 62 -22.58 -6.77 9.40
N LYS A 63 -22.60 -5.51 9.84
CA LYS A 63 -23.66 -4.96 10.69
C LYS A 63 -24.91 -4.56 9.91
N GLN A 64 -24.80 -4.33 8.61
CA GLN A 64 -25.92 -3.95 7.74
C GLN A 64 -26.65 -5.16 7.14
N GLU A 65 -26.01 -6.33 7.15
CA GLU A 65 -26.59 -7.62 6.74
C GLU A 65 -27.26 -8.40 7.88
N ALA A 66 -27.26 -7.84 9.10
CA ALA A 66 -27.82 -8.45 10.33
C ALA A 66 -29.09 -7.74 10.80
#